data_AF-A0AAC9JKS3-F1
#
_entry.id   AF-A0AAC9JKS3-F1
#
_cell.length_a   1.000
_cell.length_b   1.000
_cell.length_c   1.000
_cell.angle_alpha   90.00
_cell.angle_beta   90.00
_cell.angle_gamma   90.00
#
_symmetry.space_group_name_H-M   'P 1'
#
loop_
_entity.id
_entity.type
_entity.pdbx_description
1 polymer ?
#
loop_
_entity_poly.entity_id
_entity_poly.type
_entity_poly.pdbx_seq_one_letter_code
_entity_poly.pdbx_strand_id
1 'polypeptide(L)'
;MKILLEDTIPFGQRYLDDIGEVRTYAWQNITPNDLIDIDILALRSTTKVTSELLTNANKLQFVTTATAGTNHLDKGYLDSSAIAHSSAAGCNAVAVAEYVLSVLLHAHKTKKLDLYHSTVGIVGAGNVGTALTRLLDALSVNYMLCDPLKKEAGDKRSFVEMNDIAQCDIITLHVPFVSKGPYPTENLIGEGFLDKLGAHQLLINACRGEVINEAALLARFNKPSPPVLVLDVFDNEPNINTALFNHCWFVTPHIAGHSVEGKVRGTQMIYEQICERAGLPATKKLSDFLDSVPPLAVALQNPTATRLSVEDLINVFHRVYNVAVDDNEMRTAIADNDGVHSGDAGLNVGAHFASLRKNYRVKGQERRECSAHTLLLPANTSKEIQKTFKDLGFSAQLIQAG
;
A
#
# COMPACT_ATOMS: atom_id res chain seq x y z
N MET A 1 24.71 20.03 10.30
CA MET A 1 24.12 19.48 9.07
C MET A 1 22.83 20.23 8.78
N LYS A 2 22.63 20.67 7.54
CA LYS A 2 21.44 21.40 7.07
C LYS A 2 20.52 20.46 6.29
N ILE A 3 19.27 20.38 6.74
CA ILE A 3 18.25 19.50 6.18
C ILE A 3 17.17 20.36 5.54
N LEU A 4 16.98 20.22 4.23
CA LEU A 4 15.83 20.78 3.53
C LEU A 4 14.70 19.74 3.54
N LEU A 5 13.59 20.10 4.17
CA LEU A 5 12.48 19.20 4.47
C LEU A 5 11.19 19.66 3.76
N GLU A 6 10.55 18.76 3.03
CA GLU A 6 9.25 19.04 2.43
C GLU A 6 8.15 19.21 3.49
N ASP A 7 7.34 20.27 3.37
CA ASP A 7 6.27 20.63 4.31
C ASP A 7 5.16 19.58 4.45
N THR A 8 5.00 18.71 3.45
CA THR A 8 3.97 17.66 3.47
C THR A 8 4.37 16.41 4.25
N ILE A 9 5.60 16.33 4.79
CA ILE A 9 6.05 15.19 5.60
C ILE A 9 5.43 15.28 7.00
N PRO A 10 4.53 14.34 7.38
CA PRO A 10 3.84 14.43 8.66
C PRO A 10 4.84 14.29 9.80
N PHE A 11 4.78 15.24 10.75
CA PHE A 11 5.68 15.33 11.90
C PHE A 11 7.17 15.50 11.57
N GLY A 12 7.53 15.81 10.31
CA GLY A 12 8.93 15.85 9.85
C GLY A 12 9.85 16.75 10.69
N GLN A 13 9.45 18.00 10.95
CA GLN A 13 10.19 18.91 11.83
C GLN A 13 10.37 18.30 13.22
N ARG A 14 9.28 17.84 13.86
CA ARG A 14 9.34 17.22 15.20
C ARG A 14 10.27 16.00 15.28
N TYR A 15 10.44 15.25 14.18
CA TYR A 15 11.44 14.18 14.12
C TYR A 15 12.87 14.73 14.01
N LEU A 16 13.09 15.75 13.17
CA LEU A 16 14.42 16.17 12.72
C LEU A 16 15.03 17.39 13.43
N ASP A 17 14.24 18.19 14.18
CA ASP A 17 14.70 19.44 14.80
C ASP A 17 15.90 19.25 15.76
N ASP A 18 15.98 18.08 16.42
CA ASP A 18 17.08 17.75 17.34
C ASP A 18 18.31 17.13 16.63
N ILE A 19 18.25 16.96 15.30
CA ILE A 19 19.27 16.25 14.51
C ILE A 19 20.11 17.21 13.66
N GLY A 20 19.54 18.35 13.25
CA GLY A 20 20.24 19.33 12.43
C GLY A 20 19.48 20.63 12.26
N GLU A 21 20.03 21.55 11.48
CA GLU A 21 19.33 22.78 11.08
C GLU A 21 18.28 22.42 10.02
N VAL A 22 17.01 22.33 10.42
CA VAL A 22 15.89 22.02 9.53
C VAL A 22 15.33 23.29 8.91
N ARG A 23 15.22 23.31 7.58
CA ARG A 23 14.47 24.32 6.82
C ARG A 23 13.36 23.63 6.07
N THR A 24 12.17 24.21 6.08
CA THR A 24 11.04 23.65 5.33
C THR A 24 10.77 24.42 4.05
N TYR A 25 10.28 23.71 3.05
CA TYR A 25 9.84 24.29 1.79
C TYR A 25 8.45 23.78 1.42
N ALA A 26 7.66 24.63 0.76
CA ALA A 26 6.41 24.23 0.13
C ALA A 26 6.73 23.44 -1.14
N TRP A 27 6.22 22.21 -1.25
CA TRP A 27 6.57 21.30 -2.34
C TRP A 27 6.37 21.87 -3.76
N GLN A 28 5.43 22.81 -3.93
CA GLN A 28 5.15 23.46 -5.21
C GLN A 28 6.27 24.42 -5.68
N ASN A 29 7.11 24.87 -4.76
CA ASN A 29 7.96 26.05 -4.96
C ASN A 29 9.45 25.75 -4.85
N ILE A 30 9.86 24.49 -4.78
CA ILE A 30 11.29 24.16 -4.70
C ILE A 30 12.00 24.51 -6.01
N THR A 31 13.11 25.20 -5.88
CA THR A 31 13.99 25.63 -6.97
C THR A 31 15.42 25.17 -6.71
N PRO A 32 16.31 25.20 -7.72
CA PRO A 32 17.72 24.89 -7.50
C PRO A 32 18.38 25.74 -6.41
N ASN A 33 17.97 27.01 -6.25
CA ASN A 33 18.54 27.92 -5.26
C ASN A 33 18.27 27.50 -3.81
N ASP A 34 17.18 26.76 -3.56
CA ASP A 34 16.85 26.26 -2.23
C ASP A 34 17.83 25.18 -1.76
N LEU A 35 18.57 24.55 -2.70
CA LEU A 35 19.54 23.50 -2.43
C LEU A 35 20.97 24.02 -2.20
N ILE A 36 21.19 25.33 -2.26
CA ILE A 36 22.49 25.93 -1.94
C ILE A 36 22.81 25.68 -0.46
N ASP A 37 23.99 25.12 -0.20
CA ASP A 37 24.49 24.75 1.12
C ASP A 37 23.63 23.74 1.90
N ILE A 38 22.75 22.99 1.23
CA ILE A 38 21.98 21.91 1.86
C ILE A 38 22.80 20.62 1.85
N ASP A 39 22.84 19.93 3.00
CA ASP A 39 23.52 18.63 3.13
C ASP A 39 22.57 17.47 2.79
N ILE A 40 21.30 17.58 3.21
CA ILE A 40 20.28 16.55 3.04
C ILE A 40 18.98 17.13 2.50
N LEU A 41 18.40 16.48 1.50
CA LEU A 41 17.05 16.74 1.03
C LEU A 41 16.11 15.59 1.46
N ALA A 42 15.09 15.91 2.24
CA ALA A 42 14.06 15.00 2.73
C ALA A 42 12.69 15.35 2.13
N LEU A 43 12.11 14.45 1.32
CA LEU A 43 10.96 14.77 0.46
C LEU A 43 9.90 13.67 0.36
N ARG A 44 8.77 13.98 -0.29
CA ARG A 44 7.74 13.02 -0.73
C ARG A 44 7.61 13.02 -2.25
N SER A 45 6.75 12.15 -2.78
CA SER A 45 6.57 11.92 -4.22
C SER A 45 6.10 13.15 -5.01
N THR A 46 5.63 14.19 -4.33
CA THR A 46 5.26 15.50 -4.87
C THR A 46 6.47 16.27 -5.41
N THR A 47 7.64 16.12 -4.78
CA THR A 47 8.89 16.71 -5.27
C THR A 47 9.55 15.80 -6.29
N LYS A 48 9.75 16.27 -7.53
CA LYS A 48 10.53 15.56 -8.55
C LYS A 48 12.00 15.97 -8.46
N VAL A 49 12.88 15.01 -8.18
CA VAL A 49 14.33 15.22 -8.14
C VAL A 49 14.91 14.90 -9.50
N THR A 50 15.16 15.94 -10.28
CA THR A 50 15.79 15.87 -11.61
C THR A 50 17.19 16.48 -11.59
N SER A 51 17.97 16.24 -12.64
CA SER A 51 19.25 16.93 -12.86
C SER A 51 19.13 18.45 -12.75
N GLU A 52 18.06 19.02 -13.30
CA GLU A 52 17.83 20.47 -13.31
C GLU A 52 17.64 21.01 -11.91
N LEU A 53 16.85 20.32 -11.07
CA LEU A 53 16.65 20.71 -9.68
C LEU A 53 17.98 20.74 -8.92
N LEU A 54 18.86 19.77 -9.19
CA LEU A 54 20.12 19.59 -8.47
C LEU A 54 21.26 20.50 -8.95
N THR A 55 21.04 21.37 -9.94
CA THR A 55 22.09 22.20 -10.58
C THR A 55 22.92 23.04 -9.58
N ASN A 56 22.28 23.60 -8.55
CA ASN A 56 22.96 24.47 -7.56
C ASN A 56 23.26 23.75 -6.23
N ALA A 57 23.09 22.43 -6.17
CA ALA A 57 23.24 21.62 -4.96
C ALA A 57 24.72 21.37 -4.60
N ASN A 58 25.45 22.41 -4.19
CA ASN A 58 26.91 22.39 -3.97
C ASN A 58 27.40 21.57 -2.76
N LYS A 59 26.50 21.16 -1.86
CA LYS A 59 26.83 20.37 -0.65
C LYS A 59 25.95 19.13 -0.46
N LEU A 60 25.02 18.87 -1.36
CA LEU A 60 24.03 17.81 -1.16
C LEU A 60 24.70 16.44 -1.18
N GLN A 61 24.55 15.70 -0.09
CA GLN A 61 25.22 14.41 0.13
C GLN A 61 24.22 13.25 0.17
N PHE A 62 22.95 13.56 0.46
CA PHE A 62 21.92 12.57 0.68
C PHE A 62 20.53 13.09 0.28
N VAL A 63 19.82 12.27 -0.48
CA VAL A 63 18.39 12.45 -0.78
C VAL A 63 17.61 11.29 -0.18
N THR A 64 16.67 11.58 0.72
CA THR A 64 15.79 10.55 1.26
C THR A 64 14.33 10.90 1.02
N THR A 65 13.51 9.90 0.71
CA THR A 65 12.09 10.09 0.50
C THR A 65 11.24 9.29 1.49
N ALA A 66 10.27 9.98 2.11
CA ALA A 66 9.26 9.39 3.00
C ALA A 66 8.17 8.63 2.21
N THR A 67 8.56 7.96 1.13
CA THR A 67 7.70 7.16 0.26
C THR A 67 8.38 5.83 -0.05
N ALA A 68 7.58 4.80 -0.33
CA ALA A 68 8.13 3.49 -0.69
C ALA A 68 8.69 3.46 -2.13
N GLY A 69 8.01 4.12 -3.07
CA GLY A 69 8.42 4.22 -4.47
C GLY A 69 9.51 5.27 -4.70
N THR A 70 10.20 5.19 -5.84
CA THR A 70 11.32 6.10 -6.19
C THR A 70 11.19 6.71 -7.59
N ASN A 71 10.00 6.66 -8.21
CA ASN A 71 9.79 7.13 -9.59
C ASN A 71 10.05 8.64 -9.77
N HIS A 72 9.94 9.41 -8.69
CA HIS A 72 10.21 10.85 -8.65
C HIS A 72 11.69 11.18 -8.42
N LEU A 73 12.58 10.18 -8.35
CA LEU A 73 14.02 10.36 -8.19
C LEU A 73 14.77 9.97 -9.47
N ASP A 74 15.55 10.88 -10.03
CA ASP A 74 16.55 10.54 -11.04
C ASP A 74 17.75 9.85 -10.37
N LYS A 75 17.60 8.55 -10.11
CA LYS A 75 18.63 7.73 -9.47
C LYS A 75 19.91 7.65 -10.30
N GLY A 76 19.80 7.68 -11.64
CA GLY A 76 20.97 7.66 -12.51
C GLY A 76 21.83 8.92 -12.32
N TYR A 77 21.20 10.09 -12.28
CA TYR A 77 21.89 11.34 -11.99
C TYR A 77 22.47 11.36 -10.57
N LEU A 78 21.68 10.96 -9.56
CA LEU A 78 22.12 10.89 -8.16
C LEU A 78 23.37 10.00 -8.00
N ASP A 79 23.35 8.80 -8.57
CA ASP A 79 24.47 7.86 -8.55
C ASP A 79 25.71 8.45 -9.25
N SER A 80 25.53 9.06 -10.43
CA SER A 80 26.64 9.67 -11.19
C SER A 80 27.25 10.90 -10.49
N SER A 81 26.47 11.58 -9.65
CA SER A 81 26.90 12.73 -8.86
C SER A 81 27.41 12.35 -7.46
N ALA A 82 27.53 11.05 -7.17
CA ALA A 82 27.90 10.51 -5.85
C ALA A 82 26.99 11.01 -4.70
N ILE A 83 25.74 11.34 -5.01
CA ILE A 83 24.72 11.71 -4.04
C ILE A 83 23.98 10.43 -3.65
N ALA A 84 24.18 9.97 -2.41
CA ALA A 84 23.47 8.78 -1.97
C ALA A 84 21.97 9.05 -1.89
N HIS A 85 21.18 8.00 -2.10
CA HIS A 85 19.74 8.08 -1.97
C HIS A 85 19.16 6.90 -1.22
N SER A 86 18.01 7.12 -0.61
CA SER A 86 17.23 6.08 0.05
C SER A 86 15.75 6.39 -0.03
N SER A 87 14.92 5.37 0.14
CA SER A 87 13.49 5.50 0.28
C SER A 87 13.00 4.82 1.55
N ALA A 88 11.82 5.21 2.00
CA ALA A 88 11.12 4.51 3.07
C ALA A 88 10.45 3.23 2.55
N ALA A 89 11.22 2.36 1.89
CA ALA A 89 10.74 1.14 1.25
C ALA A 89 10.04 0.22 2.28
N GLY A 90 8.73 0.00 2.10
CA GLY A 90 7.93 -0.81 3.02
C GLY A 90 7.18 -0.01 4.09
N CYS A 91 7.31 1.32 4.13
CA CYS A 91 6.58 2.17 5.08
C CYS A 91 5.06 1.95 5.05
N ASN A 92 4.50 1.62 3.89
CA ASN A 92 3.07 1.39 3.68
C ASN A 92 2.69 -0.09 3.45
N ALA A 93 3.61 -1.03 3.70
CA ALA A 93 3.41 -2.44 3.37
C ALA A 93 2.25 -3.09 4.16
N VAL A 94 2.12 -2.76 5.44
CA VAL A 94 1.03 -3.24 6.30
C VAL A 94 -0.32 -2.78 5.77
N ALA A 95 -0.45 -1.49 5.45
CA ALA A 95 -1.69 -0.95 4.86
C ALA A 95 -2.10 -1.68 3.57
N VAL A 96 -1.16 -1.95 2.65
CA VAL A 96 -1.51 -2.68 1.41
C VAL A 96 -1.91 -4.13 1.72
N ALA A 97 -1.25 -4.81 2.65
CA ALA A 97 -1.62 -6.16 3.07
C ALA A 97 -3.03 -6.19 3.70
N GLU A 98 -3.36 -5.22 4.55
CA GLU A 98 -4.69 -5.06 5.14
C GLU A 98 -5.75 -4.67 4.10
N TYR A 99 -5.38 -3.93 3.06
CA TYR A 99 -6.26 -3.67 1.92
C TYR A 99 -6.66 -4.98 1.22
N VAL A 100 -5.66 -5.82 0.90
CA VAL A 100 -5.91 -7.13 0.29
C VAL A 100 -6.77 -7.99 1.21
N LEU A 101 -6.48 -8.04 2.52
CA LEU A 101 -7.29 -8.79 3.47
C LEU A 101 -8.76 -8.31 3.48
N SER A 102 -9.01 -6.99 3.45
CA SER A 102 -10.38 -6.45 3.33
C SER A 102 -11.11 -7.00 2.10
N VAL A 103 -10.44 -7.04 0.95
CA VAL A 103 -10.98 -7.62 -0.30
C VAL A 103 -11.30 -9.10 -0.13
N LEU A 104 -10.38 -9.88 0.45
CA LEU A 104 -10.57 -11.33 0.67
C LEU A 104 -11.75 -11.63 1.61
N LEU A 105 -11.92 -10.82 2.66
CA LEU A 105 -13.02 -10.94 3.60
C LEU A 105 -14.38 -10.64 2.94
N HIS A 106 -14.44 -9.64 2.05
CA HIS A 106 -15.61 -9.45 1.20
C HIS A 106 -15.84 -10.63 0.27
N ALA A 107 -14.78 -11.24 -0.26
CA ALA A 107 -14.90 -12.31 -1.26
C ALA A 107 -15.51 -13.55 -0.61
N HIS A 108 -15.08 -13.86 0.62
CA HIS A 108 -15.71 -14.87 1.45
C HIS A 108 -17.16 -14.49 1.80
N LYS A 109 -17.40 -13.28 2.31
CA LYS A 109 -18.75 -12.81 2.71
C LYS A 109 -19.77 -12.91 1.57
N THR A 110 -19.34 -12.60 0.35
CA THR A 110 -20.18 -12.62 -0.86
C THR A 110 -20.17 -13.97 -1.59
N LYS A 111 -19.58 -15.00 -0.98
CA LYS A 111 -19.49 -16.38 -1.50
C LYS A 111 -18.82 -16.47 -2.88
N LYS A 112 -17.92 -15.54 -3.19
CA LYS A 112 -17.07 -15.62 -4.39
C LYS A 112 -15.94 -16.63 -4.22
N LEU A 113 -15.51 -16.85 -2.98
CA LEU A 113 -14.53 -17.86 -2.59
C LEU A 113 -14.77 -18.29 -1.14
N ASP A 114 -14.12 -19.37 -0.71
CA ASP A 114 -14.01 -19.72 0.70
C ASP A 114 -12.56 -19.49 1.16
N LEU A 115 -12.32 -18.39 1.87
CA LEU A 115 -10.98 -17.95 2.28
C LEU A 115 -10.14 -19.04 2.93
N TYR A 116 -10.71 -19.88 3.80
CA TYR A 116 -9.94 -20.91 4.51
C TYR A 116 -9.67 -22.16 3.69
N HIS A 117 -10.35 -22.32 2.55
CA HIS A 117 -10.12 -23.41 1.58
C HIS A 117 -9.48 -22.92 0.28
N SER A 118 -9.23 -21.61 0.16
CA SER A 118 -8.61 -20.99 -1.02
C SER A 118 -7.08 -20.95 -0.89
N THR A 119 -6.41 -20.85 -2.04
CA THR A 119 -4.98 -20.62 -2.15
C THR A 119 -4.69 -19.24 -2.75
N VAL A 120 -3.84 -18.46 -2.09
CA VAL A 120 -3.42 -17.13 -2.53
C VAL A 120 -2.07 -17.18 -3.28
N GLY A 121 -2.08 -16.89 -4.56
CA GLY A 121 -0.88 -16.68 -5.37
C GLY A 121 -0.38 -15.24 -5.24
N ILE A 122 0.80 -15.07 -4.66
CA ILE A 122 1.44 -13.77 -4.43
C ILE A 122 2.58 -13.58 -5.42
N VAL A 123 2.44 -12.61 -6.32
CA VAL A 123 3.49 -12.23 -7.28
C VAL A 123 4.27 -11.04 -6.72
N GLY A 124 5.53 -11.27 -6.35
CA GLY A 124 6.39 -10.31 -5.65
C GLY A 124 6.35 -10.52 -4.12
N ALA A 125 7.46 -11.01 -3.56
CA ALA A 125 7.62 -11.34 -2.15
C ALA A 125 8.52 -10.32 -1.41
N GLY A 126 8.45 -9.06 -1.84
CA GLY A 126 9.10 -7.91 -1.21
C GLY A 126 8.41 -7.49 0.10
N ASN A 127 8.42 -6.20 0.42
CA ASN A 127 7.84 -5.69 1.67
C ASN A 127 6.33 -5.98 1.80
N VAL A 128 5.55 -5.66 0.76
CA VAL A 128 4.09 -5.88 0.77
C VAL A 128 3.76 -7.38 0.75
N GLY A 129 4.33 -8.14 -0.18
CA GLY A 129 4.10 -9.58 -0.25
C GLY A 129 4.41 -10.30 1.07
N THR A 130 5.53 -9.93 1.72
CA THR A 130 5.89 -10.47 3.06
C THR A 130 4.96 -10.00 4.17
N ALA A 131 4.45 -8.76 4.12
CA ALA A 131 3.44 -8.32 5.08
C ALA A 131 2.13 -9.11 4.90
N LEU A 132 1.74 -9.40 3.66
CA LEU A 132 0.57 -10.22 3.36
C LEU A 132 0.76 -11.67 3.82
N THR A 133 1.92 -12.31 3.59
CA THR A 133 2.15 -13.68 4.07
C THR A 133 1.97 -13.79 5.58
N ARG A 134 2.40 -12.79 6.36
CA ARG A 134 2.20 -12.78 7.82
C ARG A 134 0.72 -12.81 8.20
N LEU A 135 -0.13 -12.06 7.49
CA LEU A 135 -1.58 -12.09 7.71
C LEU A 135 -2.18 -13.45 7.32
N LEU A 136 -1.74 -14.03 6.20
CA LEU A 136 -2.21 -15.35 5.75
C LEU A 136 -1.76 -16.48 6.69
N ASP A 137 -0.50 -16.42 7.16
CA ASP A 137 0.05 -17.34 8.17
C ASP A 137 -0.76 -17.26 9.47
N ALA A 138 -1.05 -16.05 9.95
CA ALA A 138 -1.88 -15.83 11.16
C ALA A 138 -3.27 -16.47 11.04
N LEU A 139 -3.85 -16.47 9.85
CA LEU A 139 -5.16 -17.05 9.55
C LEU A 139 -5.11 -18.52 9.12
N SER A 140 -3.92 -19.08 8.96
CA SER A 140 -3.69 -20.40 8.36
C SER A 140 -4.38 -20.54 6.99
N VAL A 141 -4.20 -19.53 6.13
CA VAL A 141 -4.65 -19.52 4.73
C VAL A 141 -3.48 -19.96 3.84
N ASN A 142 -3.74 -20.84 2.88
CA ASN A 142 -2.72 -21.33 1.97
C ASN A 142 -2.26 -20.23 1.01
N TYR A 143 -0.96 -20.18 0.71
CA TYR A 143 -0.42 -19.27 -0.30
C TYR A 143 0.79 -19.85 -1.01
N MET A 144 1.08 -19.27 -2.18
CA MET A 144 2.25 -19.56 -3.00
C MET A 144 2.95 -18.24 -3.35
N LEU A 145 4.29 -18.24 -3.37
CA LEU A 145 5.09 -17.05 -3.66
C LEU A 145 5.78 -17.19 -5.00
N CYS A 146 5.67 -16.18 -5.86
CA CYS A 146 6.47 -16.07 -7.08
C CYS A 146 7.35 -14.81 -6.98
N ASP A 147 8.65 -15.01 -6.83
CA ASP A 147 9.65 -13.95 -6.81
C ASP A 147 11.00 -14.50 -7.28
N PRO A 148 11.29 -14.45 -8.60
CA PRO A 148 12.51 -15.05 -9.14
C PRO A 148 13.77 -14.38 -8.62
N LEU A 149 13.74 -13.06 -8.39
CA LEU A 149 14.87 -12.30 -7.86
C LEU A 149 15.24 -12.76 -6.45
N LYS A 150 14.25 -12.95 -5.56
CA LYS A 150 14.52 -13.44 -4.21
C LYS A 150 14.94 -14.91 -4.19
N LYS A 151 14.35 -15.74 -5.05
CA LYS A 151 14.76 -17.13 -5.23
C LYS A 151 16.23 -17.23 -5.63
N GLU A 152 16.66 -16.47 -6.62
CA GLU A 152 18.06 -16.41 -7.07
C GLU A 152 19.02 -15.85 -6.02
N ALA A 153 18.55 -14.87 -5.22
CA ALA A 153 19.31 -14.31 -4.11
C ALA A 153 19.45 -15.26 -2.90
N GLY A 154 18.90 -16.48 -2.97
CA GLY A 154 19.01 -17.49 -1.92
C GLY A 154 18.05 -17.31 -0.74
N ASP A 155 16.92 -16.62 -0.93
CA ASP A 155 15.86 -16.55 0.07
C ASP A 155 15.33 -17.96 0.36
N LYS A 156 15.16 -18.28 1.66
CA LYS A 156 14.83 -19.63 2.14
C LYS A 156 13.35 -20.00 2.01
N ARG A 157 12.49 -19.04 1.67
CA ARG A 157 11.07 -19.30 1.43
C ARG A 157 10.90 -20.16 0.18
N SER A 158 9.75 -20.84 0.08
CA SER A 158 9.42 -21.63 -1.10
C SER A 158 8.84 -20.74 -2.19
N PHE A 159 9.44 -20.78 -3.38
CA PHE A 159 9.03 -20.00 -4.54
C PHE A 159 8.63 -20.89 -5.71
N VAL A 160 7.55 -20.51 -6.37
CA VAL A 160 6.96 -21.19 -7.53
C VAL A 160 7.03 -20.29 -8.77
N GLU A 161 6.66 -20.84 -9.92
CA GLU A 161 6.66 -20.09 -11.17
C GLU A 161 5.27 -19.50 -11.46
N MET A 162 5.19 -18.55 -12.40
CA MET A 162 3.92 -17.89 -12.77
C MET A 162 2.82 -18.87 -13.19
N ASN A 163 3.16 -20.03 -13.77
CA ASN A 163 2.17 -21.05 -14.13
C ASN A 163 1.48 -21.67 -12.91
N ASP A 164 2.20 -21.83 -11.80
CA ASP A 164 1.64 -22.33 -10.55
C ASP A 164 0.72 -21.27 -9.91
N ILE A 165 1.14 -20.00 -9.97
CA ILE A 165 0.30 -18.87 -9.52
C ILE A 165 -1.02 -18.81 -10.29
N ALA A 166 -1.02 -19.08 -11.60
CA ALA A 166 -2.24 -19.08 -12.41
C ALA A 166 -3.27 -20.16 -12.00
N GLN A 167 -2.86 -21.16 -11.20
CA GLN A 167 -3.76 -22.19 -10.64
C GLN A 167 -4.36 -21.80 -9.28
N CYS A 168 -3.93 -20.69 -8.68
CA CYS A 168 -4.45 -20.23 -7.39
C CYS A 168 -5.86 -19.62 -7.54
N ASP A 169 -6.69 -19.75 -6.51
CA ASP A 169 -8.03 -19.12 -6.46
C ASP A 169 -7.93 -17.59 -6.45
N ILE A 170 -6.86 -17.06 -5.87
CA ILE A 170 -6.61 -15.63 -5.73
C ILE A 170 -5.22 -15.34 -6.29
N ILE A 171 -5.09 -14.32 -7.11
CA ILE A 171 -3.82 -13.79 -7.63
C ILE A 171 -3.70 -12.34 -7.22
N THR A 172 -2.63 -11.99 -6.48
CA THR A 172 -2.36 -10.62 -6.05
C THR A 172 -0.95 -10.17 -6.42
N LEU A 173 -0.85 -8.95 -6.96
CA LEU A 173 0.38 -8.40 -7.54
C LEU A 173 1.02 -7.38 -6.60
N HIS A 174 2.31 -7.58 -6.30
CA HIS A 174 3.12 -6.78 -5.37
C HIS A 174 4.55 -6.55 -5.89
N VAL A 175 4.68 -6.39 -7.21
CA VAL A 175 5.96 -6.14 -7.91
C VAL A 175 6.16 -4.64 -8.19
N PRO A 176 7.41 -4.16 -8.32
CA PRO A 176 7.68 -2.83 -8.85
C PRO A 176 7.31 -2.74 -10.34
N PHE A 177 7.30 -1.54 -10.91
CA PHE A 177 7.30 -1.34 -12.36
C PHE A 177 8.73 -1.38 -12.89
N VAL A 178 8.99 -2.30 -13.81
CA VAL A 178 10.30 -2.55 -14.42
C VAL A 178 10.08 -2.88 -15.90
N SER A 179 10.59 -2.05 -16.80
CA SER A 179 10.46 -2.24 -18.26
C SER A 179 11.66 -2.95 -18.89
N LYS A 180 12.78 -3.10 -18.16
CA LYS A 180 14.04 -3.62 -18.67
C LYS A 180 14.69 -4.57 -17.67
N GLY A 181 15.57 -5.43 -18.17
CA GLY A 181 16.33 -6.39 -17.35
C GLY A 181 15.78 -7.81 -17.47
N PRO A 182 16.30 -8.75 -16.66
CA PRO A 182 15.96 -10.18 -16.77
C PRO A 182 14.53 -10.50 -16.33
N TYR A 183 13.95 -9.67 -15.46
CA TYR A 183 12.61 -9.86 -14.90
C TYR A 183 11.78 -8.59 -15.08
N PRO A 184 11.40 -8.23 -16.31
CA PRO A 184 10.50 -7.11 -16.54
C PRO A 184 9.13 -7.43 -15.97
N THR A 185 8.47 -6.41 -15.43
CA THR A 185 7.13 -6.51 -14.84
C THR A 185 6.12 -5.65 -15.59
N GLU A 186 6.55 -4.82 -16.53
CA GLU A 186 5.68 -4.17 -17.51
C GLU A 186 4.88 -5.23 -18.29
N ASN A 187 3.56 -5.11 -18.27
CA ASN A 187 2.64 -6.07 -18.89
C ASN A 187 2.85 -7.53 -18.44
N LEU A 188 3.37 -7.75 -17.22
CA LEU A 188 3.57 -9.09 -16.65
C LEU A 188 2.30 -9.93 -16.73
N ILE A 189 1.15 -9.30 -16.46
CA ILE A 189 -0.17 -9.89 -16.65
C ILE A 189 -0.70 -9.43 -18.01
N GLY A 190 -0.23 -10.10 -19.06
CA GLY A 190 -0.69 -9.93 -20.44
C GLY A 190 -1.75 -10.96 -20.86
N GLU A 191 -2.12 -10.94 -22.14
CA GLU A 191 -3.18 -11.79 -22.72
C GLU A 191 -3.00 -13.28 -22.39
N GLY A 192 -1.78 -13.82 -22.57
CA GLY A 192 -1.51 -15.25 -22.33
C GLY A 192 -1.65 -15.68 -20.86
N PHE A 193 -1.49 -14.77 -19.90
CA PHE A 193 -1.78 -15.07 -18.48
C PHE A 193 -3.27 -14.92 -18.20
N LEU A 194 -3.89 -13.85 -18.69
CA LEU A 194 -5.31 -13.55 -18.51
C LEU A 194 -6.23 -14.62 -19.09
N ASP A 195 -5.86 -15.23 -20.21
CA ASP A 195 -6.62 -16.31 -20.86
C ASP A 195 -6.63 -17.61 -20.05
N LYS A 196 -5.70 -17.78 -19.10
CA LYS A 196 -5.71 -18.90 -18.15
C LYS A 196 -6.69 -18.69 -16.99
N LEU A 197 -7.12 -17.45 -16.75
CA LEU A 197 -7.94 -17.12 -15.60
C LEU A 197 -9.43 -17.38 -15.87
N GLY A 198 -10.17 -17.84 -14.87
CA GLY A 198 -11.61 -18.09 -14.94
C GLY A 198 -12.44 -17.32 -13.91
N ALA A 199 -13.78 -17.38 -14.03
CA ALA A 199 -14.72 -16.64 -13.19
C ALA A 199 -14.74 -16.98 -11.69
N HIS A 200 -14.10 -18.07 -11.29
CA HIS A 200 -13.92 -18.45 -9.89
C HIS A 200 -12.67 -17.80 -9.28
N GLN A 201 -11.81 -17.19 -10.09
CA GLN A 201 -10.56 -16.60 -9.62
C GLN A 201 -10.70 -15.10 -9.37
N LEU A 202 -9.96 -14.62 -8.37
CA LEU A 202 -9.87 -13.21 -8.00
C LEU A 202 -8.49 -12.65 -8.37
N LEU A 203 -8.44 -11.63 -9.22
CA LEU A 203 -7.23 -10.89 -9.59
C LEU A 203 -7.21 -9.53 -8.89
N ILE A 204 -6.14 -9.25 -8.15
CA ILE A 204 -5.95 -8.01 -7.39
C ILE A 204 -4.67 -7.31 -7.86
N ASN A 205 -4.78 -6.06 -8.30
CA ASN A 205 -3.63 -5.19 -8.52
C ASN A 205 -3.67 -3.98 -7.60
N ALA A 206 -2.74 -3.95 -6.65
CA ALA A 206 -2.48 -2.81 -5.77
C ALA A 206 -0.98 -2.46 -5.74
N CYS A 207 -0.27 -2.72 -6.85
CA CYS A 207 1.15 -2.42 -6.98
C CYS A 207 1.42 -1.26 -7.94
N ARG A 208 1.42 -1.51 -9.25
CA ARG A 208 1.58 -0.53 -10.33
C ARG A 208 0.65 -0.88 -11.48
N GLY A 209 0.08 0.13 -12.12
CA GLY A 209 -0.93 -0.07 -13.17
C GLY A 209 -0.36 -0.81 -14.37
N GLU A 210 0.82 -0.40 -14.79
CA GLU A 210 1.57 -0.88 -15.95
C GLU A 210 1.96 -2.36 -15.87
N VAL A 211 1.74 -3.01 -14.72
CA VAL A 211 1.98 -4.45 -14.52
C VAL A 211 0.91 -5.29 -15.20
N ILE A 212 -0.32 -4.77 -15.31
CA ILE A 212 -1.38 -5.41 -16.09
C ILE A 212 -1.51 -4.69 -17.43
N ASN A 213 -1.56 -5.45 -18.51
CA ASN A 213 -1.93 -4.91 -19.80
C ASN A 213 -3.45 -4.62 -19.82
N GLU A 214 -3.85 -3.35 -19.61
CA GLU A 214 -5.26 -2.98 -19.50
C GLU A 214 -6.07 -3.29 -20.77
N ALA A 215 -5.47 -3.17 -21.96
CA ALA A 215 -6.14 -3.51 -23.21
C ALA A 215 -6.45 -5.01 -23.31
N ALA A 216 -5.49 -5.86 -22.95
CA ALA A 216 -5.68 -7.31 -22.88
C ALA A 216 -6.67 -7.69 -21.78
N LEU A 217 -6.67 -6.98 -20.64
CA LEU A 217 -7.64 -7.17 -19.57
C LEU A 217 -9.07 -6.87 -20.07
N LEU A 218 -9.27 -5.74 -20.74
CA LEU A 218 -10.58 -5.39 -21.31
C LEU A 218 -11.03 -6.43 -22.35
N ALA A 219 -10.12 -6.88 -23.22
CA ALA A 219 -10.39 -7.95 -24.17
C ALA A 219 -10.78 -9.26 -23.46
N ARG A 220 -10.14 -9.58 -22.32
CA ARG A 220 -10.49 -10.75 -21.49
C ARG A 220 -11.90 -10.64 -20.91
N PHE A 221 -12.34 -9.45 -20.52
CA PHE A 221 -13.71 -9.22 -20.02
C PHE A 221 -14.79 -9.34 -21.10
N ASN A 222 -14.42 -9.26 -22.39
CA ASN A 222 -15.32 -9.54 -23.51
C ASN A 222 -15.44 -11.05 -23.83
N LYS A 223 -14.60 -11.90 -23.21
CA LYS A 223 -14.68 -13.36 -23.34
C LYS A 223 -15.51 -13.95 -22.17
N PRO A 224 -16.15 -15.12 -22.33
CA PRO A 224 -16.89 -15.77 -21.25
C PRO A 224 -16.05 -16.00 -19.98
N SER A 225 -16.73 -16.07 -18.85
CA SER A 225 -16.16 -16.42 -17.55
C SER A 225 -14.90 -15.64 -17.16
N PRO A 226 -14.88 -14.30 -17.22
CA PRO A 226 -13.72 -13.49 -16.79
C PRO A 226 -13.53 -13.57 -15.27
N PRO A 227 -12.30 -13.39 -14.77
CA PRO A 227 -12.03 -13.38 -13.33
C PRO A 227 -12.73 -12.20 -12.64
N VAL A 228 -12.89 -12.31 -11.33
CA VAL A 228 -13.26 -11.19 -10.48
C VAL A 228 -12.07 -10.25 -10.38
N LEU A 229 -12.26 -8.96 -10.61
CA LEU A 229 -11.17 -7.98 -10.67
C LEU A 229 -11.24 -6.96 -9.54
N VAL A 230 -10.09 -6.67 -8.94
CA VAL A 230 -9.90 -5.54 -8.03
C VAL A 230 -8.69 -4.72 -8.46
N LEU A 231 -8.90 -3.42 -8.66
CA LEU A 231 -7.85 -2.47 -9.04
C LEU A 231 -7.75 -1.33 -8.02
N ASP A 232 -6.59 -1.14 -7.43
CA ASP A 232 -6.22 0.11 -6.75
C ASP A 232 -5.35 1.01 -7.64
N VAL A 233 -4.76 0.47 -8.72
CA VAL A 233 -3.79 1.19 -9.56
C VAL A 233 -4.15 1.04 -11.03
N PHE A 234 -3.77 2.03 -11.83
CA PHE A 234 -4.11 2.13 -13.26
C PHE A 234 -2.89 2.55 -14.07
N ASP A 235 -2.85 2.14 -15.32
CA ASP A 235 -1.87 2.68 -16.27
C ASP A 235 -2.12 4.19 -16.47
N ASN A 236 -1.05 4.95 -16.68
CA ASN A 236 -1.09 6.39 -16.98
C ASN A 236 -1.78 7.27 -15.92
N GLU A 237 -1.69 6.91 -14.64
CA GLU A 237 -2.21 7.75 -13.55
C GLU A 237 -1.65 9.19 -13.56
N PRO A 238 -2.47 10.21 -13.28
CA PRO A 238 -3.88 10.15 -12.86
C PRO A 238 -4.88 10.04 -14.03
N ASN A 239 -4.43 10.02 -15.28
CA ASN A 239 -5.27 9.94 -16.47
C ASN A 239 -5.69 8.49 -16.74
N ILE A 240 -6.46 7.94 -15.81
CA ILE A 240 -6.87 6.54 -15.78
C ILE A 240 -7.88 6.20 -16.89
N ASN A 241 -7.87 4.95 -17.34
CA ASN A 241 -8.89 4.41 -18.22
C ASN A 241 -10.10 3.92 -17.41
N THR A 242 -11.25 4.60 -17.55
CA THR A 242 -12.47 4.23 -16.83
C THR A 242 -13.23 3.05 -17.46
N ALA A 243 -12.83 2.56 -18.64
CA ALA A 243 -13.50 1.44 -19.31
C ALA A 243 -13.53 0.15 -18.46
N LEU A 244 -12.55 -0.03 -17.57
CA LEU A 244 -12.46 -1.18 -16.67
C LEU A 244 -13.35 -1.05 -15.41
N PHE A 245 -13.88 0.14 -15.09
CA PHE A 245 -14.60 0.38 -13.82
C PHE A 245 -15.82 -0.51 -13.66
N ASN A 246 -16.57 -0.73 -14.74
CA ASN A 246 -17.77 -1.58 -14.75
C ASN A 246 -17.43 -3.07 -14.66
N HIS A 247 -16.16 -3.43 -14.86
CA HIS A 247 -15.66 -4.80 -14.74
C HIS A 247 -14.99 -5.05 -13.38
N CYS A 248 -14.53 -4.00 -12.70
CA CYS A 248 -13.98 -4.09 -11.36
C CYS A 248 -15.09 -4.38 -10.34
N TRP A 249 -14.88 -5.41 -9.52
CA TRP A 249 -15.69 -5.63 -8.33
C TRP A 249 -15.37 -4.60 -7.24
N PHE A 250 -14.09 -4.28 -7.04
CA PHE A 250 -13.66 -3.10 -6.29
C PHE A 250 -12.66 -2.27 -7.09
N VAL A 251 -12.82 -0.95 -7.05
CA VAL A 251 -11.96 0.02 -7.72
C VAL A 251 -11.64 1.15 -6.75
N THR A 252 -10.35 1.39 -6.47
CA THR A 252 -9.93 2.43 -5.51
C THR A 252 -8.81 3.33 -6.07
N PRO A 253 -8.69 4.59 -5.63
CA PRO A 253 -7.89 5.58 -6.34
C PRO A 253 -6.42 5.58 -5.88
N HIS A 254 -5.71 4.46 -5.95
CA HIS A 254 -4.32 4.30 -5.53
C HIS A 254 -4.09 4.76 -4.08
N ILE A 255 -4.85 4.12 -3.18
CA ILE A 255 -4.91 4.40 -1.75
C ILE A 255 -4.69 3.16 -0.88
N ALA A 256 -4.37 1.99 -1.45
CA ALA A 256 -4.19 0.76 -0.66
C ALA A 256 -3.14 0.95 0.45
N GLY A 257 -2.12 1.78 0.21
CA GLY A 257 -1.07 2.11 1.19
C GLY A 257 -1.35 3.34 2.09
N HIS A 258 -2.53 3.97 2.03
CA HIS A 258 -2.81 5.25 2.70
C HIS A 258 -3.33 5.11 4.14
N SER A 259 -2.60 4.43 5.03
CA SER A 259 -2.85 4.52 6.48
C SER A 259 -2.15 5.73 7.11
N VAL A 260 -2.63 6.17 8.28
CA VAL A 260 -1.92 7.17 9.09
C VAL A 260 -0.55 6.63 9.50
N GLU A 261 -0.53 5.39 10.00
CA GLU A 261 0.69 4.67 10.39
C GLU A 261 1.71 4.63 9.25
N GLY A 262 1.27 4.31 8.03
CA GLY A 262 2.16 4.19 6.88
C GLY A 262 2.80 5.51 6.47
N LYS A 263 2.03 6.60 6.50
CA LYS A 263 2.54 7.95 6.22
C LYS A 263 3.59 8.37 7.26
N VAL A 264 3.32 8.17 8.54
CA VAL A 264 4.25 8.57 9.61
C VAL A 264 5.44 7.61 9.75
N ARG A 265 5.26 6.32 9.45
CA ARG A 265 6.36 5.36 9.32
C ARG A 265 7.34 5.78 8.23
N GLY A 266 6.85 6.39 7.14
CA GLY A 266 7.69 7.05 6.15
C GLY A 266 8.60 8.11 6.77
N THR A 267 8.05 8.99 7.60
CA THR A 267 8.83 9.99 8.35
C THR A 267 9.83 9.36 9.31
N GLN A 268 9.42 8.34 10.08
CA GLN A 268 10.31 7.65 11.01
C GLN A 268 11.50 7.03 10.28
N MET A 269 11.27 6.34 9.15
CA MET A 269 12.33 5.67 8.40
C MET A 269 13.34 6.66 7.83
N ILE A 270 12.90 7.81 7.29
CA ILE A 270 13.86 8.82 6.83
C ILE A 270 14.64 9.44 8.00
N TYR A 271 14.01 9.61 9.16
CA TYR A 271 14.68 10.06 10.38
C TYR A 271 15.75 9.07 10.83
N GLU A 272 15.44 7.77 10.84
CA GLU A 272 16.39 6.69 11.18
C GLU A 272 17.58 6.69 10.20
N GLN A 273 17.33 6.81 8.90
CA GLN A 273 18.37 6.88 7.87
C GLN A 273 19.27 8.11 8.04
N ILE A 274 18.68 9.26 8.37
CA ILE A 274 19.43 10.50 8.63
C ILE A 274 20.28 10.34 9.91
N CYS A 275 19.72 9.74 10.97
CA CYS A 275 20.45 9.46 12.21
C CYS A 275 21.62 8.51 11.98
N GLU A 276 21.41 7.41 11.26
CA GLU A 276 22.45 6.44 10.89
C GLU A 276 23.59 7.13 10.16
N ARG A 277 23.26 7.95 9.16
CA ARG A 277 24.26 8.68 8.36
C ARG A 277 25.02 9.74 9.17
N ALA A 278 24.37 10.34 10.16
CA ALA A 278 24.99 11.30 11.08
C ALA A 278 25.76 10.62 12.24
N GLY A 279 25.70 9.29 12.37
CA GLY A 279 26.28 8.58 13.52
C GLY A 279 25.55 8.85 14.84
N LEU A 280 24.26 9.15 14.78
CA LEU A 280 23.41 9.49 15.92
C LEU A 280 22.44 8.35 16.24
N PRO A 281 22.05 8.17 17.52
CA PRO A 281 21.01 7.20 17.89
C PRO A 281 19.62 7.70 17.47
N ALA A 282 18.84 6.82 16.84
CA ALA A 282 17.42 7.07 16.59
C ALA A 282 16.60 6.72 17.86
N THR A 283 15.99 7.72 18.49
CA THR A 283 15.27 7.56 19.77
C THR A 283 13.76 7.76 19.66
N LYS A 284 13.30 8.42 18.60
CA LYS A 284 11.89 8.72 18.33
C LYS A 284 11.24 7.57 17.57
N LYS A 285 10.00 7.22 17.95
CA LYS A 285 9.23 6.12 17.33
C LYS A 285 7.83 6.59 16.94
N LEU A 286 7.20 5.86 16.02
CA LEU A 286 5.85 6.12 15.49
C LEU A 286 4.83 6.43 16.58
N SER A 287 4.84 5.64 17.67
CA SER A 287 3.88 5.77 18.78
C SER A 287 4.00 7.09 19.54
N ASP A 288 5.09 7.84 19.41
CA ASP A 288 5.28 9.13 20.08
C ASP A 288 4.46 10.25 19.41
N PHE A 289 3.95 10.00 18.19
CA PHE A 289 3.28 11.00 17.35
C PHE A 289 1.83 10.66 17.01
N LEU A 290 1.44 9.40 17.14
CA LEU A 290 0.10 8.95 16.80
C LEU A 290 -0.81 8.94 18.03
N ASP A 291 -2.00 9.51 17.85
CA ASP A 291 -3.06 9.43 18.85
C ASP A 291 -3.56 7.98 18.99
N SER A 292 -3.80 7.57 20.24
CA SER A 292 -4.47 6.31 20.57
C SER A 292 -5.91 6.34 20.09
N VAL A 293 -6.38 5.22 19.55
CA VAL A 293 -7.81 5.05 19.24
C VAL A 293 -8.53 4.33 20.38
N PRO A 294 -9.84 4.58 20.59
CA PRO A 294 -10.63 3.86 21.57
C PRO A 294 -10.59 2.34 21.34
N PRO A 295 -10.51 1.52 22.42
CA PRO A 295 -10.61 0.08 22.30
C PRO A 295 -11.92 -0.38 21.64
N LEU A 296 -11.86 -1.45 20.84
CA LEU A 296 -13.01 -2.02 20.18
C LEU A 296 -13.56 -3.18 21.03
N ALA A 297 -14.78 -3.02 21.55
CA ALA A 297 -15.51 -4.16 22.11
C ALA A 297 -15.85 -5.17 21.00
N VAL A 298 -15.51 -6.44 21.20
CA VAL A 298 -15.73 -7.50 20.23
C VAL A 298 -16.71 -8.52 20.80
N ALA A 299 -17.72 -8.86 20.01
CA ALA A 299 -18.54 -10.04 20.23
C ALA A 299 -18.07 -11.13 19.26
N LEU A 300 -17.80 -12.32 19.79
CA LEU A 300 -17.44 -13.50 19.02
C LEU A 300 -18.58 -14.49 19.06
N GLN A 301 -18.91 -15.10 17.92
CA GLN A 301 -19.94 -16.14 17.86
C GLN A 301 -19.49 -17.41 18.60
N ASN A 302 -18.21 -17.78 18.44
CA ASN A 302 -17.64 -18.98 19.07
C ASN A 302 -16.30 -18.63 19.78
N PRO A 303 -16.33 -17.91 20.91
CA PRO A 303 -15.12 -17.44 21.58
C PRO A 303 -14.20 -18.57 22.06
N THR A 304 -14.76 -19.76 22.33
CA THR A 304 -14.00 -20.92 22.82
C THR A 304 -13.42 -21.79 21.70
N ALA A 305 -13.67 -21.46 20.43
CA ALA A 305 -13.15 -22.23 19.29
C ALA A 305 -11.62 -22.11 19.18
N THR A 306 -10.99 -23.10 18.56
CA THR A 306 -9.53 -23.13 18.34
C THR A 306 -9.10 -22.37 17.08
N ARG A 307 -10.05 -21.97 16.23
CA ARG A 307 -9.81 -21.16 15.03
C ARG A 307 -10.82 -20.02 14.98
N LEU A 308 -10.36 -18.81 14.69
CA LEU A 308 -11.22 -17.65 14.47
C LEU A 308 -12.09 -17.89 13.22
N SER A 309 -13.40 -17.71 13.33
CA SER A 309 -14.28 -17.79 12.16
C SER A 309 -14.05 -16.59 11.22
N VAL A 310 -14.29 -16.78 9.93
CA VAL A 310 -14.16 -15.66 8.97
C VAL A 310 -15.22 -14.60 9.25
N GLU A 311 -16.41 -14.99 9.71
CA GLU A 311 -17.49 -14.09 10.12
C GLU A 311 -17.10 -13.20 11.30
N ASP A 312 -16.50 -13.77 12.35
CA ASP A 312 -16.00 -12.99 13.48
C ASP A 312 -14.88 -12.05 13.04
N LEU A 313 -13.98 -12.52 12.16
CA LEU A 313 -12.92 -11.69 11.59
C LEU A 313 -13.49 -10.52 10.77
N ILE A 314 -14.49 -10.76 9.92
CA ILE A 314 -15.21 -9.71 9.16
C ILE A 314 -15.77 -8.66 10.11
N ASN A 315 -16.44 -9.09 11.19
CA ASN A 315 -17.10 -8.21 12.15
C ASN A 315 -16.12 -7.30 12.90
N VAL A 316 -14.86 -7.72 13.06
CA VAL A 316 -13.80 -6.92 13.67
C VAL A 316 -13.07 -6.09 12.63
N PHE A 317 -12.55 -6.73 11.59
CA PHE A 317 -11.62 -6.12 10.64
C PHE A 317 -12.29 -5.00 9.83
N HIS A 318 -13.55 -5.14 9.41
CA HIS A 318 -14.24 -4.08 8.66
C HIS A 318 -14.58 -2.84 9.50
N ARG A 319 -14.41 -2.88 10.83
CA ARG A 319 -14.46 -1.68 11.69
C ARG A 319 -13.14 -0.90 11.69
N VAL A 320 -12.04 -1.56 11.31
CA VAL A 320 -10.73 -0.94 11.10
C VAL A 320 -10.63 -0.43 9.67
N TYR A 321 -10.82 -1.33 8.70
CA TYR A 321 -10.75 -0.99 7.29
C TYR A 321 -11.73 -1.82 6.44
N ASN A 322 -12.56 -1.10 5.69
CA ASN A 322 -13.52 -1.66 4.75
C ASN A 322 -13.30 -1.01 3.37
N VAL A 323 -12.75 -1.79 2.43
CA VAL A 323 -12.45 -1.35 1.06
C VAL A 323 -13.68 -0.86 0.30
N ALA A 324 -14.87 -1.37 0.62
CA ALA A 324 -16.12 -0.96 -0.04
C ALA A 324 -16.47 0.52 0.20
N VAL A 325 -15.97 1.13 1.29
CA VAL A 325 -16.14 2.56 1.53
C VAL A 325 -15.37 3.36 0.47
N ASP A 326 -14.11 3.00 0.23
CA ASP A 326 -13.26 3.71 -0.72
C ASP A 326 -13.70 3.47 -2.18
N ASP A 327 -14.20 2.26 -2.49
CA ASP A 327 -14.80 1.96 -3.80
C ASP A 327 -16.04 2.82 -4.06
N ASN A 328 -16.94 2.93 -3.07
CA ASN A 328 -18.11 3.77 -3.19
C ASN A 328 -17.73 5.25 -3.38
N GLU A 329 -16.78 5.76 -2.58
CA GLU A 329 -16.27 7.13 -2.74
C GLU A 329 -15.69 7.38 -4.14
N MET A 330 -14.91 6.43 -4.67
CA MET A 330 -14.37 6.53 -6.02
C MET A 330 -15.46 6.55 -7.08
N ARG A 331 -16.43 5.63 -7.00
CA ARG A 331 -17.51 5.56 -7.98
C ARG A 331 -18.41 6.78 -7.93
N THR A 332 -18.77 7.27 -6.74
CA THR A 332 -19.56 8.51 -6.58
C THR A 332 -18.83 9.70 -7.19
N ALA A 333 -17.54 9.88 -6.86
CA ALA A 333 -16.76 11.01 -7.38
C ALA A 333 -16.58 11.02 -8.90
N ILE A 334 -16.62 9.84 -9.54
CA ILE A 334 -16.56 9.72 -11.00
C ILE A 334 -17.96 9.83 -11.63
N ALA A 335 -19.02 9.28 -11.01
CA ALA A 335 -20.38 9.24 -11.55
C ALA A 335 -21.17 10.56 -11.43
N ASP A 336 -20.96 11.35 -10.38
CA ASP A 336 -21.69 12.62 -10.13
C ASP A 336 -21.50 13.67 -11.25
N ASN A 337 -20.65 13.41 -12.24
CA ASN A 337 -20.39 14.30 -13.37
C ASN A 337 -20.84 13.78 -14.75
N ASP A 338 -21.45 12.59 -14.84
CA ASP A 338 -22.14 12.15 -16.07
C ASP A 338 -23.48 12.90 -16.30
N GLY A 339 -23.95 13.66 -15.30
CA GLY A 339 -25.23 14.36 -15.29
C GLY A 339 -25.24 15.81 -15.80
N VAL A 340 -24.10 16.39 -16.22
CA VAL A 340 -24.07 17.77 -16.76
C VAL A 340 -24.16 17.73 -18.29
N HIS A 341 -25.39 17.74 -18.79
CA HIS A 341 -25.71 18.12 -20.17
C HIS A 341 -25.29 19.56 -20.46
N SER A 342 -24.08 19.77 -21.00
CA SER A 342 -23.77 20.91 -21.87
C SER A 342 -22.36 20.76 -22.41
N GLY A 343 -22.21 20.90 -23.73
CA GLY A 343 -20.95 20.78 -24.43
C GLY A 343 -19.85 21.67 -23.84
N ASP A 344 -18.62 21.19 -23.97
CA ASP A 344 -17.37 21.94 -23.83
C ASP A 344 -16.73 22.13 -22.43
N ALA A 345 -17.01 21.24 -21.47
CA ALA A 345 -16.14 21.04 -20.30
C ALA A 345 -15.81 19.54 -20.14
N GLY A 346 -14.66 19.11 -20.66
CA GLY A 346 -14.23 17.72 -20.59
C GLY A 346 -14.14 17.20 -19.15
N LEU A 347 -14.67 15.99 -18.91
CA LEU A 347 -14.50 15.22 -17.68
C LEU A 347 -13.02 15.23 -17.25
N ASN A 348 -12.66 15.98 -16.21
CA ASN A 348 -11.30 15.93 -15.67
C ASN A 348 -11.17 14.79 -14.65
N VAL A 349 -11.35 13.55 -15.12
CA VAL A 349 -11.22 12.32 -14.33
C VAL A 349 -9.92 12.31 -13.55
N GLY A 350 -8.82 12.75 -14.16
CA GLY A 350 -7.51 12.81 -13.50
C GLY A 350 -7.46 13.78 -12.33
N ALA A 351 -8.09 14.95 -12.42
CA ALA A 351 -8.17 15.87 -11.29
C ALA A 351 -9.01 15.29 -10.14
N HIS A 352 -10.11 14.60 -10.43
CA HIS A 352 -10.93 13.93 -9.39
C HIS A 352 -10.16 12.80 -8.72
N PHE A 353 -9.50 11.93 -9.51
CA PHE A 353 -8.64 10.87 -9.00
C PHE A 353 -7.55 11.42 -8.07
N ALA A 354 -6.84 12.47 -8.50
CA ALA A 354 -5.82 13.12 -7.68
C ALA A 354 -6.42 13.77 -6.41
N SER A 355 -7.61 14.36 -6.51
CA SER A 355 -8.32 14.99 -5.39
C SER A 355 -8.70 13.98 -4.30
N LEU A 356 -9.24 12.81 -4.69
CA LEU A 356 -9.57 11.73 -3.76
C LEU A 356 -8.35 11.29 -2.94
N ARG A 357 -7.19 11.18 -3.58
CA ARG A 357 -5.93 10.82 -2.92
C ARG A 357 -5.44 11.89 -1.97
N LYS A 358 -5.49 13.15 -2.43
CA LYS A 358 -5.04 14.31 -1.66
C LYS A 358 -5.88 14.50 -0.40
N ASN A 359 -7.19 14.31 -0.52
CA ASN A 359 -8.17 14.52 0.55
C ASN A 359 -8.61 13.20 1.21
N TYR A 360 -7.82 12.13 1.05
CA TYR A 360 -8.18 10.79 1.50
C TYR A 360 -8.42 10.76 3.02
N ARG A 361 -9.71 10.60 3.37
CA ARG A 361 -10.31 10.57 4.71
C ARG A 361 -9.87 11.73 5.63
N VAL A 362 -10.77 12.68 5.83
CA VAL A 362 -10.55 13.85 6.68
C VAL A 362 -10.36 13.50 8.16
N LYS A 363 -9.90 14.48 8.95
CA LYS A 363 -9.63 14.33 10.38
C LYS A 363 -10.83 13.74 11.13
N GLY A 364 -10.62 12.67 11.88
CA GLY A 364 -11.64 11.90 12.60
C GLY A 364 -12.19 10.69 11.85
N GLN A 365 -11.82 10.50 10.58
CA GLN A 365 -12.19 9.34 9.76
C GLN A 365 -10.97 8.63 9.19
N GLU A 366 -9.77 8.95 9.66
CA GLU A 366 -8.53 8.49 9.06
C GLU A 366 -8.46 6.96 9.09
N ARG A 367 -7.98 6.38 7.98
CA ARG A 367 -7.69 4.96 7.91
C ARG A 367 -6.53 4.62 8.84
N ARG A 368 -6.78 3.73 9.80
CA ARG A 368 -5.79 3.17 10.72
C ARG A 368 -5.45 1.73 10.33
N GLU A 369 -4.30 1.26 10.79
CA GLU A 369 -3.90 -0.16 10.72
C GLU A 369 -4.40 -0.95 11.94
N CYS A 370 -4.44 -2.29 11.86
CA CYS A 370 -4.86 -3.16 12.97
C CYS A 370 -4.06 -2.88 14.25
N SER A 371 -2.79 -2.51 14.12
CA SER A 371 -1.89 -2.16 15.23
C SER A 371 -2.32 -0.95 16.04
N ALA A 372 -3.19 -0.09 15.51
CA ALA A 372 -3.76 1.01 16.29
C ALA A 372 -4.76 0.50 17.34
N HIS A 373 -5.41 -0.63 17.09
CA HIS A 373 -6.60 -1.04 17.83
C HIS A 373 -6.29 -2.04 18.93
N THR A 374 -6.83 -1.77 20.12
CA THR A 374 -6.96 -2.75 21.19
C THR A 374 -8.34 -3.38 21.14
N LEU A 375 -8.42 -4.70 21.05
CA LEU A 375 -9.66 -5.47 21.10
C LEU A 375 -9.99 -5.83 22.55
N LEU A 376 -11.21 -5.54 22.98
CA LEU A 376 -11.78 -6.04 24.24
C LEU A 376 -12.57 -7.30 23.91
N LEU A 377 -11.95 -8.45 24.16
CA LEU A 377 -12.47 -9.77 23.83
C LEU A 377 -13.29 -10.36 25.01
N PRO A 378 -14.29 -11.22 24.74
CA PRO A 378 -15.01 -11.95 25.77
C PRO A 378 -14.07 -12.72 26.71
N ALA A 379 -14.37 -12.78 28.01
CA ALA A 379 -13.51 -13.40 29.03
C ALA A 379 -13.12 -14.86 28.72
N ASN A 380 -14.02 -15.60 28.05
CA ASN A 380 -13.85 -17.00 27.68
C ASN A 380 -13.18 -17.20 26.30
N THR A 381 -12.61 -16.16 25.70
CA THR A 381 -11.95 -16.27 24.39
C THR A 381 -10.73 -17.18 24.47
N SER A 382 -10.63 -18.15 23.57
CA SER A 382 -9.52 -19.10 23.50
C SER A 382 -8.17 -18.41 23.29
N LYS A 383 -7.08 -19.08 23.68
CA LYS A 383 -5.73 -18.52 23.51
C LYS A 383 -5.36 -18.45 22.03
N GLU A 384 -5.88 -19.37 21.23
CA GLU A 384 -5.67 -19.47 19.79
C GLU A 384 -6.30 -18.28 19.06
N ILE A 385 -7.54 -17.92 19.40
CA ILE A 385 -8.19 -16.72 18.83
C ILE A 385 -7.48 -15.45 19.28
N GLN A 386 -7.11 -15.35 20.57
CA GLN A 386 -6.31 -14.21 21.06
C GLN A 386 -4.98 -14.08 20.31
N LYS A 387 -4.29 -15.19 20.07
CA LYS A 387 -3.04 -15.22 19.30
C LYS A 387 -3.26 -14.81 17.85
N THR A 388 -4.31 -15.32 17.21
CA THR A 388 -4.67 -14.96 15.83
C THR A 388 -4.83 -13.44 15.68
N PHE A 389 -5.60 -12.78 16.57
CA PHE A 389 -5.73 -11.33 16.54
C PHE A 389 -4.42 -10.59 16.77
N LYS A 390 -3.56 -11.07 17.68
CA LYS A 390 -2.23 -10.48 17.91
C LYS A 390 -1.33 -10.60 16.68
N ASP A 391 -1.33 -11.75 16.03
CA ASP A 391 -0.53 -12.01 14.82
C ASP A 391 -1.04 -11.21 13.61
N LEU A 392 -2.34 -10.90 13.56
CA LEU A 392 -2.93 -9.94 12.62
C LEU A 392 -2.52 -8.48 12.91
N GLY A 393 -1.89 -8.22 14.06
CA GLY A 393 -1.38 -6.91 14.45
C GLY A 393 -2.16 -6.22 15.56
N PHE A 394 -3.32 -6.73 15.99
CA PHE A 394 -4.09 -6.11 17.07
C PHE A 394 -3.43 -6.24 18.44
N SER A 395 -3.71 -5.29 19.34
CA SER A 395 -3.61 -5.54 20.77
C SER A 395 -4.89 -6.22 21.26
N ALA A 396 -4.81 -7.08 22.28
CA ALA A 396 -5.99 -7.80 22.79
C ALA A 396 -6.00 -7.86 24.32
N GLN A 397 -7.17 -7.60 24.92
CA GLN A 397 -7.44 -7.67 26.35
C GLN A 397 -8.74 -8.45 26.58
N LEU A 398 -8.77 -9.28 27.63
CA LEU A 398 -10.00 -9.96 28.04
C LEU A 398 -10.81 -9.04 28.95
N ILE A 399 -12.11 -8.89 28.68
CA ILE A 399 -13.03 -8.19 29.59
C ILE A 399 -13.15 -9.02 30.87
N GLN A 400 -12.94 -8.41 32.04
CA GLN A 400 -13.15 -9.12 33.32
C GLN A 400 -14.62 -9.52 33.46
N ALA A 401 -14.88 -10.76 33.85
CA ALA A 401 -16.24 -11.18 34.21
C ALA A 401 -16.69 -10.35 35.42
N GLY A 402 -17.71 -9.51 35.20
CA GLY A 402 -18.35 -8.72 36.26
C GLY A 402 -19.28 -9.56 37.13
#